data_AF-A0A1G0A7N0-F1
#
_entry.id   AF-A0A1G0A7N0-F1
#
_cell.length_a   1.000
_cell.length_b   1.000
_cell.length_c   1.000
_cell.angle_alpha   90.00
_cell.angle_beta   90.00
_cell.angle_gamma   90.00
#
_symmetry.space_group_name_H-M   'P 1'
#
loop_
_entity.id
_entity.type
_entity.pdbx_description
1 polymer ?
#
loop_
_entity_poly.entity_id
_entity_poly.type
_entity_poly.pdbx_seq_one_letter_code
_entity_poly.pdbx_strand_id
1 'polypeptide(L)'
;MKVRNPISSLGVTLATSAFGAFLVGLPSIFVPYVELTLFYLVFAMFGVGLLAGRSSLLGSLGFAGAIVGGFAGSFLWQVFLAPALWPSGWSLLLALAYGGLCGLGGMATGKLGLRRVEKMVESLPKLRRCQRCGAKVGINAKKCWSCRAYLPPT
;
A
#
# COMPACT_ATOMS: atom_id res chain seq x y z
N MET A 1 6.46 -14.11 -12.03
CA MET A 1 5.74 -13.01 -11.35
C MET A 1 5.12 -12.13 -12.43
N LYS A 2 3.80 -11.96 -12.46
CA LYS A 2 3.14 -11.05 -13.42
C LYS A 2 3.54 -9.63 -13.01
N VAL A 3 4.29 -8.92 -13.86
CA VAL A 3 4.69 -7.52 -13.61
C VAL A 3 3.39 -6.73 -13.45
N ARG A 4 3.03 -6.38 -12.20
CA ARG A 4 1.85 -5.57 -11.92
C ARG A 4 2.20 -4.15 -12.34
N ASN A 5 1.44 -3.60 -13.29
CA ASN A 5 1.59 -2.22 -13.69
C ASN A 5 1.43 -1.30 -12.47
N PRO A 6 2.34 -0.33 -12.26
CA PRO A 6 2.27 0.55 -11.09
C PRO A 6 0.96 1.34 -11.04
N ILE A 7 0.42 1.70 -12.21
CA ILE A 7 -0.87 2.38 -12.35
C ILE A 7 -2.03 1.52 -11.85
N SER A 8 -2.04 0.21 -12.15
CA SER A 8 -3.12 -0.66 -11.68
C SER A 8 -3.06 -0.89 -10.18
N SER A 9 -1.87 -0.92 -9.58
CA SER A 9 -1.74 -0.94 -8.12
C SER A 9 -2.27 0.34 -7.48
N LEU A 10 -2.06 1.50 -8.10
CA LEU A 10 -2.56 2.79 -7.65
C LEU A 10 -4.09 2.89 -7.74
N GLY A 11 -4.68 2.37 -8.83
CA GLY A 11 -6.13 2.28 -8.96
C GLY A 11 -6.76 1.40 -7.88
N VAL A 12 -6.12 0.27 -7.55
CA VAL A 12 -6.58 -0.63 -6.47
C VAL A 12 -6.43 0.01 -5.10
N THR A 13 -5.32 0.70 -4.80
CA THR A 13 -5.17 1.40 -3.51
C THR A 13 -6.22 2.48 -3.33
N LEU A 14 -6.53 3.24 -4.38
CA LEU A 14 -7.51 4.32 -4.35
C LEU A 14 -8.94 3.79 -4.19
N ALA A 15 -9.32 2.76 -4.95
CA ALA A 15 -10.64 2.14 -4.83
C ALA A 15 -10.85 1.49 -3.46
N THR A 16 -9.84 0.79 -2.95
CA THR A 16 -9.93 0.12 -1.64
C THR A 16 -9.93 1.10 -0.48
N SER A 17 -9.14 2.17 -0.53
CA SER A 17 -9.16 3.20 0.51
C SER A 17 -10.45 4.03 0.48
N ALA A 18 -11.00 4.35 -0.70
CA ALA A 18 -12.27 5.05 -0.82
C ALA A 18 -13.45 4.23 -0.30
N PHE A 19 -13.56 2.98 -0.75
CA PHE A 19 -14.64 2.10 -0.31
C PHE A 19 -14.50 1.72 1.17
N GLY A 20 -13.27 1.44 1.62
CA GLY A 20 -12.99 1.13 3.02
C GLY A 20 -13.28 2.31 3.95
N ALA A 21 -12.85 3.53 3.59
CA ALA A 21 -13.12 4.71 4.41
C ALA A 21 -14.63 4.99 4.52
N PHE A 22 -15.39 4.76 3.46
CA PHE A 22 -16.84 4.87 3.48
C PHE A 22 -17.49 3.81 4.38
N LEU A 23 -17.11 2.54 4.23
CA LEU A 23 -17.68 1.44 5.02
C LEU A 23 -17.38 1.54 6.51
N VAL A 24 -16.15 1.90 6.86
CA VAL A 24 -15.77 2.01 8.27
C VAL A 24 -16.36 3.28 8.91
N GLY A 25 -16.92 4.20 8.12
CA GLY A 25 -17.78 5.27 8.63
C GLY A 25 -19.15 4.78 9.12
N LEU A 26 -19.71 3.68 8.61
CA LEU A 26 -21.07 3.23 8.95
C LEU A 26 -21.31 2.97 10.45
N PRO A 27 -20.41 2.30 11.19
CA PRO A 27 -20.62 2.02 12.61
C PRO A 27 -20.74 3.28 13.47
N SER A 28 -20.19 4.40 13.03
CA SER A 28 -20.23 5.66 13.78
C SER A 28 -21.64 6.28 13.87
N ILE A 29 -22.57 5.86 13.01
CA ILE A 29 -23.97 6.30 13.05
C ILE A 29 -24.70 5.76 14.28
N PHE A 30 -24.27 4.61 14.80
CA PHE A 30 -24.86 3.97 15.97
C PHE A 30 -24.25 4.43 17.29
N VAL A 31 -23.21 5.28 17.24
CA VAL A 31 -22.47 5.75 18.42
C VAL A 31 -22.93 7.17 18.75
N PRO A 32 -23.65 7.38 19.88
CA PRO A 32 -24.18 8.69 20.23
C PRO A 32 -23.12 9.66 20.78
N TYR A 33 -21.93 9.17 21.12
CA TYR A 33 -20.84 9.95 21.70
C TYR A 33 -19.81 10.35 20.65
N VAL A 34 -19.67 11.66 20.40
CA VAL A 34 -18.77 12.22 19.37
C VAL A 34 -17.30 11.88 19.64
N GLU A 35 -16.87 11.89 20.89
CA GLU A 35 -15.48 11.58 21.29
C GLU A 35 -15.10 10.14 20.95
N LEU A 36 -16.01 9.20 21.20
CA LEU A 36 -15.80 7.78 20.91
C LEU A 36 -15.75 7.53 19.40
N THR A 37 -16.59 8.24 18.65
CA THR A 37 -16.59 8.23 17.18
C THR A 37 -15.29 8.75 16.59
N LEU A 38 -14.77 9.88 17.10
CA LEU A 38 -13.48 10.43 16.68
C LEU A 38 -12.34 9.45 16.96
N PHE A 39 -12.31 8.86 18.16
CA PHE A 39 -11.28 7.90 18.55
C PHE A 39 -11.33 6.66 17.64
N TYR A 40 -12.52 6.09 17.43
CA TYR A 40 -12.72 4.95 16.54
C TYR A 40 -12.27 5.25 15.10
N LEU A 41 -12.70 6.38 14.53
CA LEU A 41 -12.41 6.76 13.14
C LEU A 41 -10.91 6.92 12.89
N VAL A 42 -10.13 7.38 13.87
CA VAL A 42 -8.67 7.47 13.74
C VAL A 42 -8.03 6.11 13.50
N PHE A 43 -8.35 5.11 14.33
CA PHE A 43 -7.81 3.75 14.18
C PHE A 43 -8.37 3.03 12.95
N ALA A 44 -9.66 3.21 12.69
CA ALA A 44 -10.36 2.72 11.51
C ALA A 44 -9.70 3.18 10.21
N MET A 45 -9.53 4.49 10.04
CA MET A 45 -8.98 5.08 8.82
C MET A 45 -7.51 4.69 8.65
N PHE A 46 -6.74 4.63 9.74
CA PHE A 46 -5.38 4.09 9.69
C PHE A 46 -5.37 2.61 9.24
N GLY A 47 -6.28 1.79 9.76
CA GLY A 47 -6.43 0.38 9.38
C GLY A 47 -6.81 0.17 7.92
N VAL A 48 -7.74 0.97 7.40
CA VAL A 48 -8.08 1.00 5.97
C VAL A 48 -6.86 1.35 5.13
N GLY A 49 -6.07 2.33 5.57
CA GLY A 49 -4.80 2.70 4.96
C GLY A 49 -3.82 1.53 4.90
N LEU A 50 -3.66 0.79 5.99
CA LEU A 50 -2.81 -0.40 6.05
C LEU A 50 -3.28 -1.47 5.04
N LEU A 51 -4.59 -1.72 4.96
CA LEU A 51 -5.15 -2.71 4.04
C LEU A 51 -4.96 -2.32 2.58
N ALA A 52 -5.24 -1.05 2.24
CA ALA A 52 -5.07 -0.53 0.89
C ALA A 52 -3.60 -0.59 0.45
N GLY A 53 -2.67 -0.12 1.29
CA GLY A 53 -1.24 -0.02 0.98
C GLY A 53 -0.51 -1.35 0.76
N ARG A 54 -1.11 -2.50 1.13
CA ARG A 54 -0.60 -3.83 0.78
C ARG A 54 -0.51 -4.08 -0.73
N SER A 55 -1.37 -3.41 -1.50
CA SER A 55 -1.41 -3.58 -2.95
C SER A 55 -0.32 -2.79 -3.68
N SER A 56 0.24 -1.76 -3.05
CA SER A 56 1.32 -0.91 -3.57
C SER A 56 2.70 -1.39 -3.11
N LEU A 57 3.60 -1.65 -4.06
CA LEU A 57 5.00 -2.01 -3.78
C LEU A 57 5.85 -0.82 -3.37
N LEU A 58 5.47 0.41 -3.75
CA LEU A 58 6.13 1.64 -3.33
C LEU A 58 5.30 2.33 -2.24
N GLY A 59 5.93 2.60 -1.09
CA GLY A 59 5.29 3.32 0.02
C GLY A 59 4.76 4.71 -0.36
N SER A 60 5.39 5.41 -1.30
CA SER A 60 4.92 6.71 -1.80
C SER A 60 3.63 6.59 -2.64
N LEU A 61 3.51 5.55 -3.48
CA LEU A 61 2.29 5.27 -4.24
C LEU A 61 1.15 4.81 -3.33
N GLY A 62 1.47 4.03 -2.30
CA GLY A 62 0.52 3.64 -1.25
C GLY A 62 0.00 4.82 -0.46
N PHE A 63 0.88 5.76 -0.09
CA PHE A 63 0.51 7.01 0.57
C PHE A 63 -0.40 7.88 -0.31
N ALA A 64 0.00 8.15 -1.55
CA ALA A 64 -0.77 9.00 -2.46
C ALA A 64 -2.17 8.42 -2.75
N GLY A 65 -2.27 7.12 -3.05
CA GLY A 65 -3.55 6.47 -3.31
C GLY A 65 -4.44 6.36 -2.06
N ALA A 66 -3.85 6.09 -0.89
CA ALA A 66 -4.59 6.00 0.36
C ALA A 66 -5.09 7.36 0.87
N ILE A 67 -4.33 8.45 0.66
CA ILE A 67 -4.81 9.80 0.98
C ILE A 67 -5.99 10.18 0.12
N VAL A 68 -5.85 10.07 -1.20
CA VAL A 68 -6.87 10.55 -2.14
C VAL A 68 -8.15 9.74 -1.98
N GLY A 69 -8.05 8.41 -1.91
CA GLY A 69 -9.23 7.58 -1.70
C GLY A 69 -9.79 7.71 -0.27
N GLY A 70 -8.96 7.78 0.77
CA GLY A 70 -9.42 8.01 2.14
C GLY A 70 -10.13 9.35 2.33
N PHE A 71 -9.64 10.41 1.69
CA PHE A 71 -10.30 11.71 1.64
C PHE A 71 -11.65 11.62 0.93
N ALA A 72 -11.69 11.05 -0.28
CA ALA A 72 -12.93 10.93 -1.05
C ALA A 72 -13.99 10.09 -0.32
N GLY A 73 -13.59 8.96 0.27
CA GLY A 73 -14.49 8.07 1.02
C GLY A 73 -15.01 8.70 2.31
N SER A 74 -14.15 9.38 3.07
CA SER A 74 -14.56 10.08 4.30
C SER A 74 -15.44 11.30 4.00
N PHE A 75 -15.14 12.06 2.94
CA PHE A 75 -15.95 13.19 2.51
C PHE A 75 -17.34 12.74 2.03
N LEU A 76 -17.42 11.69 1.20
CA LEU A 76 -18.70 11.12 0.77
C LEU A 76 -19.53 10.64 1.96
N TRP A 77 -18.90 9.98 2.94
CA TRP A 77 -19.58 9.52 4.14
C TRP A 77 -20.13 10.70 4.98
N GLN A 78 -19.35 11.76 5.18
CA GLN A 78 -19.79 12.96 5.91
C GLN A 78 -20.97 13.67 5.24
N VAL A 79 -20.98 13.75 3.90
CA VAL A 79 -22.02 14.44 3.13
C VAL A 79 -23.33 13.63 3.08
N PHE A 80 -23.25 12.32 2.85
CA PHE A 80 -24.44 11.50 2.57
C PHE A 80 -25.05 10.82 3.80
N LEU A 81 -24.25 10.41 4.79
CA LEU A 81 -24.74 9.55 5.89
C LEU A 81 -24.77 10.24 7.25
N ALA A 82 -23.92 11.24 7.49
CA ALA A 82 -23.79 11.86 8.80
C ALA A 82 -23.74 13.40 8.80
N PRO A 83 -24.50 14.14 7.96
CA PRO A 83 -24.34 15.59 7.83
C PRO A 83 -24.61 16.36 9.13
N ALA A 84 -25.47 15.83 10.01
CA ALA A 84 -25.82 16.44 11.30
C ALA A 84 -24.82 16.12 12.44
N LEU A 85 -23.93 15.14 12.24
CA LEU A 85 -22.97 14.69 13.26
C LEU A 85 -21.72 15.59 13.33
N TRP A 86 -21.51 16.43 12.31
CA TRP A 86 -20.26 17.17 12.09
C TRP A 86 -20.47 18.68 12.20
N PRO A 87 -19.58 19.42 12.89
CA PRO A 87 -19.65 20.87 12.94
C PRO A 87 -19.56 21.48 11.54
N SER A 88 -20.51 22.35 11.19
CA SER A 88 -20.54 23.06 9.91
C SER A 88 -19.23 23.82 9.69
N GLY A 89 -18.56 23.55 8.56
CA GLY A 89 -17.27 24.18 8.19
C GLY A 89 -16.02 23.36 8.49
N TRP A 90 -16.12 22.29 9.31
CA TRP A 90 -14.98 21.44 9.67
C TRP A 90 -14.91 20.13 8.87
N SER A 91 -15.95 19.79 8.13
CA SER A 91 -16.05 18.56 7.33
C SER A 91 -14.83 18.37 6.41
N LEU A 92 -14.45 19.40 5.67
CA LEU A 92 -13.33 19.35 4.73
C LEU A 92 -11.98 19.14 5.42
N LEU A 93 -11.76 19.81 6.55
CA LEU A 93 -10.56 19.66 7.38
C LEU A 93 -10.48 18.25 8.01
N LEU A 94 -11.60 17.74 8.50
CA LEU A 94 -11.68 16.41 9.09
C LEU A 94 -11.51 15.31 8.04
N ALA A 95 -12.15 15.43 6.88
CA ALA A 95 -11.94 14.53 5.76
C ALA A 95 -10.47 14.52 5.31
N LEU A 96 -9.81 15.68 5.31
CA LEU A 96 -8.37 15.79 5.02
C LEU A 96 -7.52 15.10 6.08
N ALA A 97 -7.85 15.28 7.37
CA ALA A 97 -7.16 14.62 8.48
C ALA A 97 -7.32 13.09 8.42
N TYR A 98 -8.53 12.59 8.15
CA TYR A 98 -8.79 11.16 7.95
C TYR A 98 -8.10 10.60 6.71
N GLY A 99 -8.10 11.36 5.61
CA GLY A 99 -7.30 11.06 4.43
C GLY A 99 -5.82 10.95 4.76
N GLY A 100 -5.28 11.88 5.54
CA GLY A 100 -3.90 11.85 6.03
C GLY A 100 -3.57 10.61 6.87
N LEU A 101 -4.46 10.24 7.80
CA LEU A 101 -4.32 9.02 8.62
C LEU A 101 -4.35 7.74 7.77
N CYS A 102 -5.24 7.69 6.78
CA CYS A 102 -5.31 6.60 5.81
C CYS A 102 -4.01 6.55 4.97
N GLY A 103 -3.49 7.72 4.58
CA GLY A 103 -2.18 7.89 3.95
C GLY A 103 -1.05 7.29 4.76
N LEU A 104 -0.95 7.64 6.05
CA LEU A 104 0.08 7.12 6.95
C LEU A 104 0.01 5.59 7.07
N GLY A 105 -1.19 5.02 7.15
CA GLY A 105 -1.38 3.56 7.10
C GLY A 105 -0.89 2.95 5.77
N GLY A 106 -1.20 3.58 4.65
CA GLY A 106 -0.74 3.16 3.33
C GLY A 106 0.79 3.20 3.18
N MET A 107 1.42 4.26 3.72
CA MET A 107 2.87 4.41 3.72
C MET A 107 3.56 3.36 4.58
N ALA A 108 3.02 3.07 5.76
CA ALA A 108 3.58 2.10 6.69
C ALA A 108 3.64 0.70 6.05
N THR A 109 2.56 0.28 5.37
CA THR A 109 2.54 -1.02 4.69
C THR A 109 3.37 -1.06 3.42
N GLY A 110 3.43 0.01 2.64
CA GLY A 110 4.32 0.04 1.46
C GLY A 110 5.81 0.02 1.83
N LYS A 111 6.23 0.62 2.95
CA LYS A 111 7.60 0.47 3.48
C LYS A 111 7.90 -0.97 3.90
N LEU A 112 6.94 -1.65 4.53
CA LEU A 112 7.07 -3.08 4.87
C LEU A 112 7.11 -3.97 3.62
N GLY A 113 6.41 -3.58 2.55
CA GLY A 113 6.43 -4.23 1.25
C GLY A 113 7.83 -4.21 0.62
N LEU A 114 8.47 -3.03 0.58
CA LEU A 114 9.85 -2.87 0.07
C LEU A 114 10.85 -3.77 0.82
N ARG A 115 10.79 -3.79 2.15
CA ARG A 115 11.65 -4.66 2.97
C ARG A 115 11.46 -6.15 2.66
N ARG A 116 10.25 -6.59 2.31
CA ARG A 116 10.02 -8.00 1.90
C ARG A 116 10.61 -8.29 0.53
N VAL A 117 10.49 -7.35 -0.41
CA VAL A 117 11.09 -7.49 -1.74
C VAL A 117 12.61 -7.52 -1.63
N GLU A 118 13.22 -6.64 -0.84
CA GLU A 118 14.66 -6.64 -0.56
C GLU A 118 15.13 -7.98 0.00
N LYS A 119 14.46 -8.51 1.03
CA LYS A 119 14.76 -9.86 1.58
C LYS A 119 14.62 -10.97 0.55
N MET A 120 13.60 -10.90 -0.32
CA MET A 120 13.46 -11.87 -1.41
C MET A 120 14.61 -11.75 -2.40
N VAL A 121 14.97 -10.53 -2.84
CA VAL A 121 16.11 -10.26 -3.74
C VAL A 121 17.44 -10.72 -3.13
N GLU A 122 17.62 -10.58 -1.82
CA GLU A 122 18.80 -11.10 -1.12
C GLU A 122 18.87 -12.63 -1.14
N SER A 123 17.73 -13.30 -1.08
CA SER A 123 17.64 -14.77 -1.15
C SER A 123 17.75 -15.34 -2.57
N LEU A 124 17.65 -14.51 -3.61
CA LEU A 124 17.88 -14.97 -4.98
C LEU A 124 19.37 -15.36 -5.16
N PRO A 125 19.66 -16.48 -5.85
CA PRO A 125 21.02 -16.92 -6.05
C PRO A 125 21.77 -15.91 -6.91
N LYS A 126 22.60 -15.05 -6.29
CA LYS A 126 23.42 -14.02 -6.98
C LYS A 126 24.44 -14.62 -7.95
N LEU A 127 24.73 -15.91 -7.80
CA LEU A 127 25.75 -16.66 -8.52
C LEU A 127 25.15 -17.97 -9.00
N ARG A 128 25.41 -18.32 -10.26
CA ARG A 128 25.15 -19.66 -10.81
C ARG A 128 26.46 -20.45 -10.88
N ARG A 129 26.38 -21.77 -10.77
CA ARG A 129 27.55 -22.63 -11.03
C ARG A 129 27.61 -22.98 -12.51
N CYS A 130 28.81 -23.04 -13.06
CA CYS A 130 29.01 -23.58 -14.39
C CYS A 130 28.68 -25.07 -14.39
N GLN A 131 27.81 -25.51 -15.30
CA GLN A 131 27.42 -26.92 -15.44
C GLN A 131 28.60 -27.84 -15.83
N ARG A 132 29.66 -27.29 -16.44
CA ARG A 132 30.85 -28.06 -16.84
C ARG A 132 31.93 -28.13 -15.77
N CYS A 133 32.29 -27.00 -15.17
CA CYS A 133 33.45 -26.91 -14.27
C CYS A 133 33.10 -26.56 -12.81
N GLY A 134 31.82 -26.40 -12.46
CA GLY A 134 31.37 -26.10 -11.10
C GLY A 134 31.73 -24.70 -10.56
N ALA A 135 32.56 -23.94 -11.28
CA ALA A 135 32.97 -22.59 -10.90
C ALA A 135 31.76 -21.66 -10.70
N LYS A 136 31.81 -20.81 -9.67
CA LYS A 136 30.80 -19.76 -9.45
C LYS A 136 30.96 -18.67 -10.52
N VAL A 137 29.86 -18.35 -11.20
CA VAL A 137 29.79 -17.35 -12.28
C VAL A 137 28.57 -16.45 -12.04
N GLY A 138 28.63 -15.20 -12.48
CA GLY A 138 27.47 -14.31 -12.44
C GLY A 138 26.29 -14.84 -13.26
N ILE A 139 25.05 -14.53 -12.85
CA ILE A 139 23.82 -14.95 -13.54
C ILE A 139 23.84 -14.52 -15.01
N ASN A 140 24.29 -13.29 -15.28
CA ASN A 140 24.32 -12.70 -16.63
C ASN A 140 25.61 -13.03 -17.41
N ALA A 141 26.51 -13.85 -16.87
CA ALA A 141 27.77 -14.15 -17.54
C ALA A 141 27.53 -15.09 -18.72
N LYS A 142 27.88 -14.65 -19.94
CA LYS A 142 27.76 -15.46 -21.16
C LYS A 142 28.84 -16.55 -21.29
N LYS A 143 29.98 -16.37 -20.61
CA LYS A 143 31.12 -17.31 -20.61
C LYS A 143 31.61 -17.56 -19.19
N CYS A 144 32.07 -18.78 -18.93
CA CYS A 144 32.70 -19.12 -17.65
C CYS A 144 34.12 -18.53 -17.61
N TRP A 145 34.52 -17.92 -16.49
CA TRP A 145 35.87 -17.36 -16.35
C TRP A 145 36.96 -18.44 -16.25
N SER A 146 36.63 -19.62 -15.68
CA SER A 146 37.55 -20.75 -15.54
C SER A 146 37.62 -21.59 -16.82
N CYS A 147 36.52 -22.24 -17.22
CA CYS A 147 36.53 -23.17 -18.35
C CYS A 147 36.23 -22.54 -19.71
N ARG A 148 36.02 -21.22 -19.80
CA ARG A 148 35.66 -20.44 -21.02
C ARG A 148 34.44 -20.95 -21.80
N ALA A 149 33.74 -21.96 -21.28
CA ALA A 149 32.55 -22.55 -21.88
C ALA A 149 31.41 -21.52 -21.92
N TYR A 150 30.65 -21.59 -23.02
CA TYR A 150 29.42 -20.83 -23.15
C TYR A 150 28.39 -21.31 -22.13
N LEU A 151 27.74 -20.38 -21.44
CA LEU A 151 26.64 -20.70 -20.53
C LEU A 151 25.32 -20.33 -21.18
N PRO A 152 24.33 -21.25 -21.24
CA PRO A 152 23.02 -20.94 -21.80
C PRO A 152 22.33 -19.81 -21.01
N PRO A 153 21.53 -18.94 -21.68
CA PRO A 153 20.68 -17.98 -20.99
C PRO A 153 19.61 -18.73 -20.19
N THR A 154 19.45 -18.36 -18.91
CA THR A 154 18.39 -18.86 -18.00
C THR A 154 17.21 -17.90 -17.99
#